data_AF-A0A1Z5K104-F1
#
_entry.id   AF-A0A1Z5K104-F1
#
_cell.length_a   1.000
_cell.length_b   1.000
_cell.length_c   1.000
_cell.angle_alpha   90.00
_cell.angle_beta   90.00
_cell.angle_gamma   90.00
#
_symmetry.space_group_name_H-M   'P 1'
#
loop_
_entity.id
_entity.type
_entity.pdbx_description
1 polymer ?
#
loop_
_entity_poly.entity_id
_entity_poly.type
_entity_poly.pdbx_seq_one_letter_code
_entity_poly.pdbx_strand_id
1 'polypeptide(L)'
;MMLMPNVESHGGLISPRSRNEVAREEGSNVASPGVPVKEYCWHCLNRNNGICGKVDGNDYDEWLDSSGNPMPWKPEATYQRGDMITIETEITAHHWGHG
;
A
#
# COMPACT_ATOMS: atom_id res chain seq x y z
N MET A 1 33.88 14.52 -2.33
CA MET A 1 32.90 13.51 -1.87
C MET A 1 31.59 13.80 -2.59
N MET A 2 31.26 13.02 -3.60
CA MET A 2 30.01 13.18 -4.36
C MET A 2 28.91 12.51 -3.55
N LEU A 3 27.96 13.29 -3.04
CA LEU A 3 26.74 12.77 -2.43
C LEU A 3 25.98 12.02 -3.53
N MET A 4 25.82 10.71 -3.37
CA MET A 4 24.89 9.98 -4.22
C MET A 4 23.49 10.54 -3.97
N PRO A 5 22.72 10.87 -5.02
CA PRO A 5 21.34 11.30 -4.84
C PRO A 5 20.56 10.20 -4.13
N ASN A 6 19.69 10.57 -3.19
CA ASN A 6 18.74 9.63 -2.61
C ASN A 6 17.82 9.13 -3.73
N VAL A 7 17.71 7.81 -3.89
CA VAL A 7 16.90 7.15 -4.90
C VAL A 7 15.72 6.50 -4.18
N GLU A 8 14.53 6.99 -4.46
CA GLU A 8 13.29 6.56 -3.82
C GLU A 8 12.44 5.74 -4.79
N SER A 9 12.29 4.43 -4.51
CA SER A 9 11.44 3.55 -5.30
C SER A 9 9.98 3.98 -5.25
N HIS A 10 9.30 3.91 -6.39
CA HIS A 10 7.86 4.17 -6.45
C HIS A 10 7.09 3.10 -7.24
N GLY A 11 6.08 2.52 -6.58
CA GLY A 11 5.17 1.54 -7.14
C GLY A 11 4.29 0.89 -6.06
N GLY A 12 3.39 -0.01 -6.47
CA GLY A 12 2.49 -0.70 -5.57
C GLY A 12 1.79 -1.90 -6.21
N LEU A 13 1.22 -2.75 -5.37
CA LEU A 13 0.43 -3.90 -5.77
C LEU A 13 -1.03 -3.47 -6.03
N ILE A 14 -1.48 -3.57 -7.28
CA ILE A 14 -2.80 -3.11 -7.72
C ILE A 14 -3.82 -4.25 -7.77
N SER A 15 -3.40 -5.49 -8.04
CA SER A 15 -4.33 -6.64 -8.06
C SER A 15 -3.69 -7.93 -7.51
N PRO A 16 -4.30 -8.62 -6.53
CA PRO A 16 -5.38 -8.11 -5.68
C PRO A 16 -4.92 -6.85 -4.95
N ARG A 17 -5.83 -5.92 -4.69
CA ARG A 17 -5.48 -4.60 -4.17
C ARG A 17 -4.71 -4.72 -2.85
N SER A 18 -3.59 -4.03 -2.76
CA SER A 18 -2.86 -3.87 -1.51
C SER A 18 -3.58 -2.89 -0.57
N ARG A 19 -3.14 -2.83 0.70
CA ARG A 19 -3.73 -1.94 1.70
C ARG A 19 -3.67 -0.46 1.28
N ASN A 20 -2.52 0.00 0.78
CA ASN A 20 -2.34 1.34 0.22
C ASN A 20 -3.16 1.58 -1.06
N GLU A 21 -3.39 0.55 -1.86
CA GLU A 21 -4.27 0.64 -3.02
C GLU A 21 -5.75 0.79 -2.62
N VAL A 22 -6.22 0.04 -1.62
CA VAL A 22 -7.55 0.21 -1.03
C VAL A 22 -7.69 1.62 -0.43
N ALA A 23 -6.66 2.12 0.25
CA ALA A 23 -6.62 3.49 0.75
C ALA A 23 -6.62 4.54 -0.37
N ARG A 24 -5.95 4.26 -1.50
CA ARG A 24 -5.95 5.11 -2.71
C ARG A 24 -7.34 5.23 -3.29
N GLU A 25 -8.06 4.12 -3.45
CA GLU A 25 -9.35 4.12 -4.14
C GLU A 25 -10.51 4.49 -3.21
N GLU A 26 -10.59 3.83 -2.05
CA GLU A 26 -11.76 3.86 -1.15
C GLU A 26 -11.57 4.77 0.07
N GLY A 27 -10.35 5.28 0.32
CA GLY A 27 -10.06 6.05 1.53
C GLY A 27 -10.78 7.39 1.64
N SER A 28 -10.80 7.93 2.86
CA SER A 28 -11.49 9.18 3.21
C SER A 28 -10.56 10.15 3.96
N ASN A 29 -10.74 11.45 3.74
CA ASN A 29 -10.11 12.52 4.53
C ASN A 29 -10.93 12.90 5.78
N VAL A 30 -12.12 12.31 5.93
CA VAL A 30 -13.02 12.54 7.05
C VAL A 30 -13.10 11.25 7.86
N ALA A 31 -13.04 11.36 9.18
CA ALA A 31 -13.14 10.22 10.08
C ALA A 31 -14.39 9.38 9.77
N SER A 32 -14.16 8.18 9.23
CA SER A 32 -15.18 7.28 8.73
C SER A 32 -14.84 5.86 9.18
N PRO A 33 -15.58 5.29 10.15
CA PRO A 33 -15.30 3.96 10.66
C PRO A 33 -15.33 2.90 9.56
N GLY A 34 -14.33 2.03 9.54
CA GLY A 34 -14.17 0.96 8.53
C GLY A 34 -13.75 1.43 7.13
N VAL A 35 -13.38 2.70 6.96
CA VAL A 35 -12.84 3.27 5.72
C VAL A 35 -11.43 3.81 6.00
N PRO A 36 -10.39 3.40 5.25
CA PRO A 36 -9.02 3.83 5.52
C PRO A 36 -8.84 5.34 5.32
N VAL A 37 -7.75 5.89 5.88
CA VAL A 37 -7.29 7.23 5.52
C VAL A 37 -6.99 7.28 4.02
N LYS A 38 -7.38 8.35 3.32
CA LYS A 38 -7.10 8.50 1.88
C LYS A 38 -5.59 8.52 1.65
N GLU A 39 -5.14 7.65 0.73
CA GLU A 39 -3.75 7.62 0.32
C GLU A 39 -3.57 8.31 -1.04
N TYR A 40 -2.72 9.34 -1.06
CA TYR A 40 -2.41 10.09 -2.27
C TYR A 40 -1.04 9.71 -2.84
N CYS A 41 -0.13 9.26 -1.99
CA CYS A 41 1.22 8.80 -2.32
C CYS A 41 1.29 7.28 -2.21
N TRP A 42 0.29 6.58 -2.74
CA TRP A 42 0.15 5.12 -2.65
C TRP A 42 1.34 4.35 -3.25
N HIS A 43 2.07 4.98 -4.16
CA HIS A 43 3.25 4.42 -4.80
C HIS A 43 4.53 4.71 -3.99
N CYS A 44 4.46 5.48 -2.92
CA CYS A 44 5.63 6.01 -2.22
C CYS A 44 6.02 5.19 -0.98
N LEU A 45 5.48 3.97 -0.82
CA LEU A 45 5.77 3.07 0.30
C LEU A 45 7.18 2.45 0.16
N ASN A 46 8.20 3.28 0.30
CA ASN A 46 9.62 2.91 0.18
C ASN A 46 10.30 2.68 1.54
N ARG A 47 9.50 2.60 2.62
CA ARG A 47 9.92 2.34 4.00
C ARG A 47 9.01 1.31 4.62
N ASN A 48 9.42 0.76 5.75
CA ASN A 48 8.62 -0.23 6.47
C ASN A 48 8.90 -0.20 7.98
N ASN A 49 7.94 -0.66 8.78
CA ASN A 49 8.12 -1.02 10.18
C ASN A 49 7.98 -2.54 10.38
N GLY A 50 7.15 -3.20 9.57
CA GLY A 50 6.93 -4.65 9.55
C GLY A 50 6.96 -5.22 8.13
N ILE A 51 5.81 -5.55 7.56
CA ILE A 51 5.65 -6.24 6.26
C ILE A 51 4.80 -5.46 5.25
N CYS A 52 3.90 -4.58 5.68
CA CYS A 52 2.92 -3.94 4.79
C CYS A 52 3.35 -2.58 4.24
N GLY A 53 4.50 -2.05 4.67
CA GLY A 53 5.06 -0.80 4.16
C GLY A 53 4.45 0.44 4.81
N LYS A 54 5.15 1.57 4.69
CA LYS A 54 4.70 2.86 5.24
C LYS A 54 5.13 4.03 4.38
N VAL A 55 4.34 5.10 4.44
CA VAL A 55 4.62 6.41 3.85
C VAL A 55 4.08 7.50 4.76
N ASP A 56 4.85 8.57 4.95
CA ASP A 56 4.50 9.69 5.84
C ASP A 56 3.96 9.24 7.21
N GLY A 57 2.70 9.53 7.51
CA GLY A 57 2.02 9.14 8.74
C GLY A 57 1.25 7.82 8.65
N ASN A 58 1.18 7.19 7.47
CA ASN A 58 0.44 5.95 7.25
C ASN A 58 1.37 4.74 7.39
N ASP A 59 1.13 3.96 8.45
CA ASP A 59 1.74 2.64 8.64
C ASP A 59 0.71 1.55 8.30
N TYR A 60 0.94 0.85 7.19
CA TYR A 60 0.00 -0.17 6.74
C TYR A 60 0.14 -1.48 7.49
N ASP A 61 1.08 -1.65 8.42
CA ASP A 61 1.10 -2.80 9.33
C ASP A 61 -0.01 -2.69 10.39
N GLU A 62 -0.27 -1.48 10.90
CA GLU A 62 -1.35 -1.22 11.87
C GLU A 62 -2.75 -1.36 11.24
N TRP A 63 -2.86 -0.96 9.98
CA TRP A 63 -4.07 -1.04 9.15
C TRP A 63 -5.33 -0.49 9.84
N LEU A 64 -5.30 0.82 10.09
CA LEU A 64 -6.37 1.55 10.76
C LEU A 64 -7.31 2.25 9.76
N ASP A 65 -8.56 2.42 10.18
CA ASP A 65 -9.52 3.27 9.52
C ASP A 65 -9.21 4.76 9.77
N SER A 66 -9.89 5.64 9.04
CA SER A 66 -9.75 7.10 9.14
C SER A 66 -10.24 7.68 10.48
N SER A 67 -10.81 6.85 11.37
CA SER A 67 -11.15 7.20 12.75
C SER A 67 -10.12 6.68 13.77
N GLY A 68 -9.08 5.97 13.32
CA GLY A 68 -8.04 5.39 14.16
C GLY A 68 -8.38 4.03 14.76
N ASN A 69 -9.47 3.37 14.33
CA ASN A 69 -9.79 2.02 14.77
C ASN A 69 -9.19 0.98 13.80
N PRO A 70 -8.93 -0.26 14.21
CA PRO A 70 -8.52 -1.31 13.29
C PRO A 70 -9.53 -1.49 12.14
N MET A 71 -9.03 -1.57 10.91
CA MET A 71 -9.87 -1.85 9.74
C MET A 71 -10.54 -3.23 9.88
N PRO A 72 -11.82 -3.35 9.48
CA PRO A 72 -12.48 -4.66 9.44
C PRO A 72 -11.78 -5.57 8.42
N TRP A 73 -11.79 -6.87 8.71
CA TRP A 73 -11.30 -7.86 7.75
C TRP A 73 -12.20 -7.91 6.51
N LYS A 74 -11.65 -7.51 5.36
CA LYS A 74 -12.29 -7.56 4.04
C LYS A 74 -11.25 -8.09 3.04
N PRO A 75 -11.35 -9.36 2.58
CA PRO A 75 -10.42 -9.89 1.61
C PRO A 75 -10.65 -9.28 0.23
N GLU A 76 -9.56 -8.92 -0.46
CA GLU A 76 -9.62 -8.35 -1.81
C GLU A 76 -9.78 -9.41 -2.92
N ALA A 77 -9.43 -10.66 -2.61
CA ALA A 77 -9.68 -11.81 -3.45
C ALA A 77 -9.73 -13.09 -2.62
N THR A 78 -10.33 -14.15 -3.17
CA THR A 78 -10.33 -15.50 -2.58
C THR A 78 -9.86 -16.48 -3.65
N TYR A 79 -8.89 -17.32 -3.29
CA TYR A 79 -8.29 -18.29 -4.20
C TYR A 79 -8.35 -19.69 -3.58
N GLN A 80 -8.39 -20.71 -4.43
CA GLN A 80 -8.27 -22.09 -4.02
C GLN A 80 -6.81 -22.54 -4.06
N ARG A 81 -6.50 -23.57 -3.27
CA ARG A 81 -5.16 -24.15 -3.28
C ARG A 81 -4.85 -24.70 -4.67
N GLY A 82 -3.72 -24.28 -5.22
CA GLY A 82 -3.25 -24.72 -6.54
C GLY A 82 -3.67 -23.80 -7.68
N ASP A 83 -4.44 -22.75 -7.41
CA ASP A 83 -4.78 -21.76 -8.41
C ASP A 83 -3.51 -21.04 -8.91
N MET A 84 -3.40 -20.94 -10.23
CA MET A 84 -2.51 -19.97 -10.87
C MET A 84 -3.21 -18.62 -10.83
N ILE A 85 -2.65 -17.68 -10.06
CA ILE A 85 -3.23 -16.35 -9.90
C ILE A 85 -2.40 -15.31 -10.63
N THR A 86 -3.07 -14.28 -11.14
CA THR A 86 -2.40 -13.10 -11.68
C THR A 86 -2.23 -12.08 -10.58
N ILE A 87 -1.00 -11.60 -10.43
CA ILE A 87 -0.65 -10.48 -9.57
C ILE A 87 -0.24 -9.33 -10.46
N GLU A 88 -0.74 -8.12 -10.18
CA GLU A 88 -0.42 -6.92 -10.95
C GLU A 88 0.20 -5.86 -10.06
N THR A 89 1.38 -5.38 -10.45
CA THR A 89 2.07 -4.27 -9.80
C THR A 89 2.19 -3.10 -10.77
N GLU A 90 1.95 -1.89 -10.28
CA GLU A 90 2.22 -0.66 -11.03
C GLU A 90 3.54 -0.04 -10.51
N ILE A 91 4.45 0.26 -11.43
CA ILE A 91 5.74 0.90 -11.14
C ILE A 91 5.72 2.28 -11.78
N THR A 92 5.78 3.33 -10.96
CA THR A 92 5.70 4.72 -11.43
C THR A 92 7.09 5.37 -11.55
N ALA A 93 8.13 4.76 -10.99
CA ALA A 93 9.52 5.20 -11.17
C ALA A 93 10.43 4.09 -11.72
N HIS A 94 11.28 4.43 -12.70
CA HIS A 94 12.10 3.48 -13.46
C HIS A 94 13.38 3.04 -12.72
N HIS A 95 13.20 2.29 -11.64
CA HIS A 95 14.30 1.76 -10.85
C HIS A 95 14.64 0.34 -11.33
N TRP A 96 15.92 -0.01 -11.32
CA TRP A 96 16.35 -1.36 -11.65
C TRP A 96 16.23 -2.22 -10.39
N GLY A 97 15.66 -3.42 -10.50
CA GLY A 97 15.47 -4.31 -9.36
C GLY A 97 14.62 -5.54 -9.70
N HIS A 98 14.22 -6.26 -8.66
CA HIS A 98 13.25 -7.37 -8.71
C HIS A 98 12.21 -7.17 -7.60
N GLY A 99 10.99 -7.66 -7.84
CA GLY A 99 9.89 -7.71 -6.87
C GLY A 99 9.55 -9.14 -6.49
#